data_AF-A0A1I1DAR0-F1
#
_entry.id   AF-A0A1I1DAR0-F1
#
_cell.length_a   1.000
_cell.length_b   1.000
_cell.length_c   1.000
_cell.angle_alpha   90.00
_cell.angle_beta   90.00
_cell.angle_gamma   90.00
#
_symmetry.space_group_name_H-M   'P 1'
#
loop_
_entity.id
_entity.type
_entity.pdbx_description
1 polymer ?
#
loop_
_entity_poly.entity_id
_entity_poly.type
_entity_poly.pdbx_seq_one_letter_code
_entity_poly.pdbx_strand_id
1 'polypeptide(L)'
;MKGFDINALMDALIRKRIIVLSVLGAILAASIAAGYVYQSHKNKEDEAADLFDEAWQNISAVIQDVQQPNHVHTPGDEHTVTVEKVYQRALETVDTLTLDYAGTVAGARAALILIRISDEPILKPLQGTNQLQYDVDGYLDEVKKKHPDFWGAVVYIAEGISYEKKGQFAKAIGSYESALKTDKKNYLSDYVLISVARNKEILNDIEGAVEAYQEMLDRFPLSSWGNFAMGKVYLLTQSK
;
A
#
# COMPACT_ATOMS: atom_id res chain seq x y z
N MET A 1 26.99 -60.87 -36.78
CA MET A 1 27.24 -59.63 -36.00
C MET A 1 26.66 -58.47 -36.79
N LYS A 2 25.66 -57.75 -36.26
CA LYS A 2 25.17 -56.53 -36.92
C LYS A 2 26.28 -55.48 -36.83
N GLY A 3 26.72 -54.94 -37.97
CA GLY A 3 27.77 -53.93 -38.03
C GLY A 3 27.36 -52.69 -37.25
N PHE A 4 28.29 -52.13 -36.48
CA PHE A 4 28.09 -50.89 -35.74
C PHE A 4 27.96 -49.72 -36.73
N ASP A 5 26.79 -49.08 -36.78
CA ASP A 5 26.54 -47.95 -37.66
C ASP A 5 27.02 -46.64 -37.01
N ILE A 6 28.23 -46.24 -37.38
CA ILE A 6 28.90 -45.04 -36.90
C ILE A 6 28.10 -43.78 -37.27
N ASN A 7 27.39 -43.78 -38.41
CA ASN A 7 26.63 -42.61 -38.86
C ASN A 7 25.38 -42.40 -38.00
N ALA A 8 24.68 -43.48 -37.65
CA ALA A 8 23.53 -43.41 -36.75
C ALA A 8 23.91 -42.91 -35.33
N LEU A 9 25.09 -43.33 -34.83
CA LEU A 9 25.62 -42.84 -33.56
C LEU A 9 25.99 -41.36 -33.63
N MET A 10 26.66 -40.93 -34.70
CA MET A 10 27.04 -39.54 -34.94
C MET A 10 25.81 -38.63 -35.01
N ASP A 11 24.78 -39.02 -35.75
CA ASP A 11 23.53 -38.25 -35.85
C ASP A 11 22.79 -38.14 -34.52
N ALA A 12 22.81 -39.19 -33.69
CA ALA A 12 22.23 -39.17 -32.37
C ALA A 12 23.00 -38.23 -31.43
N LEU A 13 24.34 -38.21 -31.51
CA LEU A 13 25.18 -37.31 -30.74
C LEU A 13 25.03 -35.84 -31.18
N ILE A 14 24.94 -35.59 -32.49
CA ILE A 14 24.69 -34.25 -33.04
C ILE A 14 23.32 -33.73 -32.59
N ARG A 15 22.26 -34.54 -32.69
CA ARG A 15 20.92 -34.16 -32.20
C ARG A 15 20.90 -33.85 -30.71
N LYS A 16 21.56 -34.67 -29.88
CA LYS A 16 21.67 -34.39 -28.43
C LYS A 16 22.40 -33.08 -28.16
N ARG A 17 23.50 -32.80 -28.86
CA ARG A 17 24.25 -31.53 -28.73
C ARG A 17 23.39 -30.33 -29.14
N ILE A 18 22.66 -30.43 -30.25
CA ILE A 18 21.76 -29.36 -30.69
C ILE A 18 20.70 -29.09 -29.62
N ILE A 19 20.05 -30.12 -29.09
CA ILE A 19 19.04 -29.97 -28.03
C ILE A 19 19.63 -29.30 -26.79
N VAL A 20 20.81 -29.75 -26.32
CA VAL A 20 21.48 -29.16 -25.16
C VAL A 20 21.83 -27.69 -25.40
N LEU A 21 22.36 -27.35 -26.58
CA LEU A 21 22.69 -25.97 -26.93
C LEU A 21 21.44 -25.08 -27.02
N SER A 22 20.33 -25.60 -27.56
CA SER A 22 19.05 -24.88 -27.60
C SER A 22 18.49 -24.62 -26.21
N VAL A 23 18.56 -25.58 -25.30
CA VAL A 23 18.13 -25.42 -23.91
C VAL A 23 19.00 -24.39 -23.19
N LEU A 24 20.33 -24.45 -23.35
CA LEU A 24 21.24 -23.47 -22.76
C LEU A 24 21.00 -22.06 -23.31
N GLY A 25 20.75 -21.94 -24.62
CA GLY A 25 20.38 -20.67 -25.24
C GLY A 25 19.08 -20.09 -24.68
N ALA A 26 18.06 -20.92 -24.47
CA ALA A 26 16.78 -20.50 -23.90
C ALA A 26 16.91 -20.03 -22.43
N ILE A 27 17.70 -20.75 -21.62
CA ILE A 27 17.98 -20.35 -20.23
C ILE A 27 18.69 -19.00 -20.19
N LEU A 28 19.73 -18.81 -21.01
CA LEU A 28 20.47 -17.54 -21.07
C LEU A 28 19.55 -16.37 -21.47
N ALA A 29 18.71 -16.56 -22.49
CA ALA A 29 17.75 -15.53 -22.91
C ALA A 29 16.75 -15.18 -21.79
N ALA A 30 16.24 -16.18 -21.06
CA ALA A 30 15.36 -15.96 -19.92
C ALA A 30 16.06 -15.20 -18.78
N SER A 31 17.33 -15.52 -18.48
CA SER A 31 18.11 -14.81 -17.47
C SER A 31 18.38 -13.35 -17.85
N ILE A 32 18.68 -13.07 -19.12
CA ILE A 32 18.87 -11.69 -19.61
C ILE A 32 17.55 -10.92 -19.53
N ALA A 33 16.44 -11.52 -19.96
CA ALA A 33 15.12 -10.91 -19.86
C ALA A 33 14.73 -10.64 -18.40
N ALA A 34 14.96 -11.59 -17.50
CA ALA A 34 14.73 -11.41 -16.07
C ALA A 34 15.61 -10.29 -15.47
N GLY A 35 16.88 -10.22 -15.88
CA GLY A 35 17.78 -9.13 -15.48
C GLY A 35 17.31 -7.76 -15.98
N TYR A 36 16.81 -7.67 -17.22
CA TYR A 36 16.25 -6.44 -17.77
C TYR A 36 14.97 -6.01 -17.06
N VAL A 37 14.05 -6.95 -16.81
CA VAL A 37 12.82 -6.72 -16.04
C VAL A 37 13.16 -6.26 -14.62
N TYR A 38 14.09 -6.93 -13.94
CA TYR A 38 14.55 -6.54 -12.61
C TYR A 38 15.15 -5.13 -12.58
N GLN A 39 16.05 -4.80 -13.52
CA GLN A 39 16.65 -3.47 -13.58
C GLN A 39 15.63 -2.39 -13.92
N SER A 40 14.67 -2.67 -14.81
CA SER A 40 13.58 -1.75 -15.14
C SER A 40 12.68 -1.50 -13.94
N HIS A 41 12.34 -2.53 -13.17
CA HIS A 41 11.59 -2.37 -11.92
C HIS A 41 12.38 -1.54 -10.90
N LYS A 42 13.66 -1.85 -10.71
CA LYS A 42 14.51 -1.10 -9.78
C LYS A 42 14.58 0.39 -10.14
N ASN A 43 14.80 0.72 -11.41
CA ASN A 43 14.85 2.12 -11.84
C ASN A 43 13.52 2.85 -11.58
N LYS A 44 12.38 2.17 -11.77
CA LYS A 44 11.06 2.75 -11.45
C LYS A 44 10.85 2.95 -9.95
N GLU A 45 11.33 2.03 -9.12
CA GLU A 45 11.27 2.19 -7.65
C GLU A 45 12.16 3.35 -7.18
N ASP A 46 13.37 3.47 -7.73
CA ASP A 46 14.30 4.55 -7.38
C ASP A 46 13.72 5.92 -7.80
N GLU A 47 13.17 6.03 -9.03
CA GLU A 47 12.50 7.25 -9.51
C GLU A 47 11.26 7.61 -8.66
N ALA A 48 10.44 6.61 -8.31
CA ALA A 48 9.29 6.84 -7.44
C ALA A 48 9.71 7.25 -6.02
N ALA A 49 10.82 6.72 -5.51
CA ALA A 49 11.34 7.10 -4.19
C ALA A 49 11.80 8.57 -4.18
N ASP A 50 12.52 9.02 -5.21
CA ASP A 50 12.97 10.41 -5.33
C ASP A 50 11.78 11.38 -5.42
N LEU A 51 10.77 11.04 -6.24
CA LEU A 51 9.53 11.81 -6.35
C LEU A 51 8.77 11.86 -5.01
N PHE A 52 8.74 10.75 -4.27
CA PHE A 52 8.10 10.69 -2.96
C PHE A 52 8.82 11.57 -1.94
N ASP A 53 10.15 11.55 -1.91
CA ASP A 53 10.93 12.38 -1.01
C ASP A 53 10.73 13.87 -1.30
N GLU A 54 10.66 14.27 -2.58
CA GLU A 54 10.30 15.65 -2.98
C GLU A 54 8.89 16.02 -2.48
N ALA A 55 7.90 15.18 -2.75
CA ALA A 55 6.52 15.42 -2.34
C ALA A 55 6.40 15.56 -0.81
N TRP A 56 7.03 14.65 -0.08
CA TRP A 56 7.01 14.63 1.38
C TRP A 56 7.71 15.83 2.00
N GLN A 57 8.85 16.26 1.44
CA GLN A 57 9.53 17.48 1.90
C GLN A 57 8.65 18.71 1.72
N ASN A 58 7.99 18.84 0.57
CA ASN A 58 7.10 19.98 0.29
C ASN A 58 5.88 19.97 1.23
N ILE A 59 5.22 18.83 1.43
CA ILE A 59 4.08 18.70 2.37
C ILE A 59 4.52 18.99 3.80
N SER A 60 5.67 18.48 4.22
CA SER A 60 6.19 18.71 5.57
C SER A 60 6.49 20.19 5.82
N ALA A 61 7.06 20.87 4.82
CA ALA A 61 7.31 22.31 4.89
C ALA A 61 6.00 23.11 5.03
N VAL A 62 4.97 22.76 4.25
CA VAL A 62 3.63 23.38 4.33
C VAL A 62 3.01 23.15 5.71
N ILE A 63 3.02 21.92 6.22
CA ILE A 63 2.48 21.60 7.55
C ILE A 63 3.21 22.40 8.64
N GLN A 64 4.55 22.44 8.57
CA GLN A 64 5.35 23.18 9.54
C GLN A 64 5.02 24.67 9.52
N ASP A 65 4.85 25.26 8.34
CA ASP A 65 4.51 26.67 8.18
C ASP A 65 3.12 26.99 8.74
N VAL A 66 2.12 26.18 8.40
CA VAL A 66 0.74 26.31 8.89
C VAL A 66 0.63 26.17 10.41
N GLN A 67 1.53 25.42 11.03
CA GLN A 67 1.58 25.26 12.49
C GLN A 67 2.24 26.44 13.21
N GLN A 68 2.89 27.37 12.52
CA GLN A 68 3.56 28.49 13.18
C GLN A 68 2.52 29.47 13.74
N PRO A 69 2.53 29.74 15.07
CA PRO A 69 1.51 30.57 15.72
C PRO A 69 1.40 32.01 15.18
N ASN A 70 2.46 32.49 14.53
CA ASN A 70 2.58 33.85 14.04
C ASN A 70 2.22 33.99 12.55
N HIS A 71 1.96 32.88 11.84
CA HIS A 71 1.60 32.89 10.42
C HIS A 71 0.09 32.78 10.28
N VAL A 72 -0.59 33.92 10.33
CA VAL A 72 -2.02 33.99 10.00
C VAL A 72 -2.16 33.91 8.49
N HIS A 73 -2.61 32.76 7.98
CA HIS A 73 -2.87 32.60 6.55
C HIS A 73 -4.13 33.37 6.15
N THR A 74 -3.94 34.51 5.49
CA THR A 74 -5.06 35.28 4.92
C THR A 74 -5.16 35.02 3.42
N PRO A 75 -6.35 34.66 2.89
CA PRO A 75 -6.51 34.40 1.47
C PRO A 75 -5.99 35.56 0.62
N GLY A 76 -5.08 35.25 -0.30
CA GLY A 76 -4.51 36.20 -1.25
C GLY A 76 -3.30 37.01 -0.74
N ASP A 77 -2.86 36.82 0.51
CA ASP A 77 -1.55 37.36 0.91
C ASP A 77 -0.40 36.61 0.24
N GLU A 78 0.73 37.29 0.03
CA GLU A 78 1.86 36.77 -0.76
C GLU A 78 2.44 35.47 -0.18
N HIS A 79 2.46 35.37 1.15
CA HIS A 79 2.95 34.20 1.88
C HIS A 79 2.03 33.00 1.66
N THR A 80 0.73 33.16 1.86
CA THR A 80 -0.30 32.14 1.68
C THR A 80 -0.35 31.68 0.23
N VAL A 81 -0.26 32.58 -0.75
CA VAL A 81 -0.18 32.21 -2.17
C VAL A 81 1.07 31.37 -2.46
N THR A 82 2.19 31.66 -1.80
CA THR A 82 3.43 30.88 -1.96
C THR A 82 3.29 29.48 -1.35
N VAL A 83 2.76 29.39 -0.13
CA VAL A 83 2.49 28.11 0.56
C VAL A 83 1.49 27.27 -0.22
N GLU A 84 0.42 27.88 -0.75
CA GLU A 84 -0.56 27.22 -1.62
C GLU A 84 0.11 26.61 -2.86
N LYS A 85 1.00 27.34 -3.55
CA LYS A 85 1.71 26.80 -4.72
C LYS A 85 2.61 25.62 -4.39
N VAL A 86 3.33 25.67 -3.27
CA VAL A 86 4.18 24.55 -2.80
C VAL A 86 3.32 23.34 -2.50
N TYR A 87 2.17 23.56 -1.84
CA TYR A 87 1.21 22.52 -1.55
C TYR A 87 0.62 21.89 -2.83
N GLN A 88 0.24 22.71 -3.82
CA GLN A 88 -0.29 22.23 -5.10
C GLN A 88 0.73 21.36 -5.86
N ARG A 89 1.98 21.82 -5.97
CA ARG A 89 3.04 21.03 -6.58
C ARG A 89 3.23 19.68 -5.89
N ALA A 90 3.17 19.66 -4.56
CA ALA A 90 3.29 18.41 -3.83
C ALA A 90 2.13 17.45 -4.08
N LEU A 91 0.90 17.97 -4.22
CA LEU A 91 -0.27 17.16 -4.60
C LEU A 91 -0.14 16.60 -6.02
N GLU A 92 0.34 17.39 -7.00
CA GLU A 92 0.62 16.90 -8.35
C GLU A 92 1.67 15.77 -8.38
N THR A 93 2.72 15.89 -7.56
CA THR A 93 3.71 14.82 -7.41
C THR A 93 3.10 13.59 -6.76
N VAL A 94 2.24 13.77 -5.75
CA VAL A 94 1.49 12.68 -5.11
C VAL A 94 0.56 12.00 -6.12
N ASP A 95 -0.15 12.74 -6.97
CA ASP A 95 -0.98 12.17 -8.04
C ASP A 95 -0.14 11.31 -9.00
N THR A 96 1.02 11.83 -9.40
CA THR A 96 1.94 11.11 -10.29
C THR A 96 2.40 9.79 -9.65
N LEU A 97 2.84 9.85 -8.39
CA LEU A 97 3.27 8.67 -7.63
C LEU A 97 2.17 7.63 -7.51
N THR A 98 0.95 8.10 -7.28
CA THR A 98 -0.14 7.23 -6.91
C THR A 98 -0.87 6.68 -8.14
N LEU A 99 -0.76 7.30 -9.32
CA LEU A 99 -1.33 6.80 -10.58
C LEU A 99 -0.31 6.04 -11.44
N ASP A 100 0.91 6.58 -11.58
CA ASP A 100 1.93 6.03 -12.49
C ASP A 100 2.88 5.06 -11.78
N TYR A 101 3.03 5.22 -10.46
CA TYR A 101 3.87 4.40 -9.60
C TYR A 101 3.09 3.63 -8.53
N ALA A 102 1.79 3.45 -8.72
CA ALA A 102 0.90 2.76 -7.78
C ALA A 102 1.36 1.35 -7.38
N GLY A 103 2.16 0.68 -8.24
CA GLY A 103 2.77 -0.62 -7.98
C GLY A 103 4.07 -0.58 -7.16
N THR A 104 4.51 0.59 -6.70
CA THR A 104 5.73 0.80 -5.91
C THR A 104 5.43 1.15 -4.46
N VAL A 105 6.45 1.03 -3.60
CA VAL A 105 6.35 1.46 -2.19
C VAL A 105 6.02 2.95 -2.08
N ALA A 106 6.61 3.75 -2.94
CA ALA A 106 6.41 5.19 -2.99
C ALA A 106 4.97 5.56 -3.39
N GLY A 107 4.40 4.89 -4.41
CA GLY A 107 3.01 5.12 -4.82
C GLY A 107 2.01 4.81 -3.71
N ALA A 108 2.22 3.70 -2.99
CA ALA A 108 1.35 3.39 -1.86
C ALA A 108 1.51 4.35 -0.68
N ARG A 109 2.74 4.76 -0.35
CA ARG A 109 2.97 5.78 0.68
C ARG A 109 2.33 7.12 0.30
N ALA A 110 2.35 7.47 -0.98
CA ALA A 110 1.70 8.68 -1.46
C ALA A 110 0.15 8.59 -1.33
N ALA A 111 -0.45 7.42 -1.50
CA ALA A 111 -1.88 7.22 -1.21
C ALA A 111 -2.19 7.39 0.29
N LEU A 112 -1.30 6.92 1.18
CA LEU A 112 -1.41 7.17 2.63
C LEU A 112 -1.34 8.66 2.97
N ILE A 113 -0.50 9.41 2.26
CA ILE A 113 -0.37 10.85 2.42
C ILE A 113 -1.68 11.55 2.04
N LEU A 114 -2.33 11.17 0.93
CA LEU A 114 -3.63 11.77 0.53
C LEU A 114 -4.68 11.62 1.62
N ILE A 115 -4.78 10.41 2.19
CA ILE A 115 -5.67 10.12 3.32
C ILE A 115 -5.32 10.96 4.54
N ARG A 116 -4.02 11.13 4.82
CA ARG A 116 -3.59 11.97 5.96
C ARG A 116 -3.95 13.44 5.75
N ILE A 117 -3.73 13.94 4.55
CA ILE A 117 -4.00 15.32 4.14
C ILE A 117 -5.51 15.61 4.19
N SER A 118 -6.35 14.69 3.72
CA SER A 118 -7.82 14.85 3.77
C SER A 118 -8.34 14.98 5.19
N ASP A 119 -7.61 14.41 6.14
CA ASP A 119 -8.01 14.31 7.54
C ASP A 119 -7.44 15.43 8.41
N GLU A 120 -6.50 16.23 7.91
CA GLU A 120 -5.82 17.28 8.67
C GLU A 120 -6.60 18.59 8.68
N PRO A 121 -7.25 18.97 9.82
CA PRO A 121 -8.08 20.18 9.88
C PRO A 121 -7.28 21.46 9.63
N ILE A 122 -5.98 21.43 9.96
CA ILE A 122 -5.06 22.56 9.78
C ILE A 122 -4.82 22.88 8.30
N LEU A 123 -4.99 21.91 7.39
CA LEU A 123 -4.82 22.12 5.95
C LEU A 123 -6.10 22.59 5.25
N LYS A 124 -7.25 22.58 5.94
CA LYS A 124 -8.54 23.03 5.39
C LYS A 124 -8.56 24.47 4.85
N PRO A 125 -7.88 25.45 5.47
CA PRO A 125 -7.82 26.81 4.91
C PRO A 125 -7.19 26.86 3.52
N LEU A 126 -6.17 26.00 3.27
CA LEU A 126 -5.50 25.89 1.97
C LEU A 126 -6.31 25.10 0.93
N GLN A 127 -7.31 24.33 1.37
CA GLN A 127 -8.25 23.59 0.51
C GLN A 127 -9.46 24.45 0.07
N GLY A 128 -9.70 25.58 0.74
CA GLY A 128 -10.93 26.37 0.61
C GLY A 128 -10.89 27.53 -0.40
N THR A 129 -9.73 27.89 -0.96
CA THR A 129 -9.55 29.15 -1.71
C THR A 129 -9.53 28.99 -3.23
N ASN A 130 -9.39 27.79 -3.78
CA ASN A 130 -9.56 27.57 -5.23
C ASN A 130 -9.89 26.10 -5.57
N GLN A 131 -11.14 25.85 -6.01
CA GLN A 131 -11.66 24.72 -6.82
C GLN A 131 -11.29 23.25 -6.57
N LEU A 132 -10.36 22.89 -5.68
CA LEU A 132 -9.94 21.49 -5.49
C LEU A 132 -10.51 20.92 -4.20
N GLN A 133 -11.80 20.60 -4.24
CA GLN A 133 -12.31 19.52 -3.41
C GLN A 133 -11.71 18.23 -3.97
N TYR A 134 -10.55 17.82 -3.45
CA TYR A 134 -9.91 16.58 -3.86
C TYR A 134 -10.86 15.43 -3.52
N ASP A 135 -11.35 14.72 -4.55
CA ASP A 135 -12.14 13.52 -4.38
C ASP A 135 -11.22 12.36 -4.01
N VAL A 136 -10.74 12.39 -2.77
CA VAL A 136 -9.88 11.34 -2.21
C VAL A 136 -10.59 9.99 -2.29
N ASP A 137 -11.91 9.96 -2.11
CA ASP A 137 -12.69 8.72 -2.21
C ASP A 137 -12.65 8.14 -3.64
N GLY A 138 -12.96 8.97 -4.65
CA GLY A 138 -12.87 8.57 -6.06
C GLY A 138 -11.46 8.18 -6.50
N TYR A 139 -10.45 8.87 -5.95
CA TYR A 139 -9.05 8.56 -6.16
C TYR A 139 -8.67 7.16 -5.63
N LEU A 140 -8.99 6.89 -4.37
CA LEU A 140 -8.68 5.60 -3.74
C LEU A 140 -9.40 4.46 -4.46
N ASP A 141 -10.62 4.69 -4.94
CA ASP A 141 -11.37 3.74 -5.77
C ASP A 141 -10.64 3.40 -7.08
N GLU A 142 -9.99 4.37 -7.73
CA GLU A 142 -9.20 4.12 -8.92
C GLU A 142 -7.96 3.26 -8.61
N VAL A 143 -7.25 3.53 -7.51
CA VAL A 143 -6.09 2.71 -7.09
C VAL A 143 -6.54 1.29 -6.79
N LYS A 144 -7.61 1.12 -6.01
CA LYS A 144 -8.19 -0.19 -5.68
C LYS A 144 -8.58 -0.97 -6.94
N LYS A 145 -9.08 -0.28 -7.97
CA LYS A 145 -9.44 -0.89 -9.27
C LYS A 145 -8.22 -1.30 -10.10
N LYS A 146 -7.18 -0.46 -10.13
CA LYS A 146 -5.95 -0.73 -10.89
C LYS A 146 -5.04 -1.76 -10.20
N HIS A 147 -5.11 -1.84 -8.88
CA HIS A 147 -4.26 -2.68 -8.03
C HIS A 147 -5.07 -3.58 -7.10
N PRO A 148 -5.72 -4.65 -7.63
CA PRO A 148 -6.44 -5.62 -6.81
C PRO A 148 -5.50 -6.58 -6.04
N ASP A 149 -4.29 -6.13 -5.73
CA ASP A 149 -3.20 -6.89 -5.14
C ASP A 149 -2.81 -6.32 -3.77
N PHE A 150 -1.58 -6.57 -3.35
CA PHE A 150 -1.00 -6.05 -2.12
C PHE A 150 -1.24 -4.52 -1.94
N TRP A 151 -1.15 -3.73 -3.02
CA TRP A 151 -1.27 -2.28 -2.92
C TRP A 151 -2.70 -1.82 -2.72
N GLY A 152 -3.68 -2.45 -3.36
CA GLY A 152 -5.10 -2.23 -3.04
C GLY A 152 -5.44 -2.59 -1.60
N ALA A 153 -4.84 -3.67 -1.07
CA ALA A 153 -5.00 -4.02 0.33
C ALA A 153 -4.45 -2.92 1.26
N VAL A 154 -3.27 -2.35 0.96
CA VAL A 154 -2.70 -1.23 1.74
C VAL A 154 -3.61 0.00 1.73
N VAL A 155 -4.22 0.32 0.58
CA VAL A 155 -5.18 1.42 0.48
C VAL A 155 -6.41 1.19 1.39
N TYR A 156 -7.00 0.00 1.34
CA TYR A 156 -8.11 -0.36 2.23
C TYR A 156 -7.74 -0.28 3.72
N ILE A 157 -6.51 -0.66 4.10
CA ILE A 157 -6.03 -0.53 5.48
C ILE A 157 -5.99 0.95 5.89
N ALA A 158 -5.49 1.81 5.02
CA ALA A 158 -5.37 3.23 5.27
C ALA A 158 -6.73 3.93 5.42
N GLU A 159 -7.70 3.56 4.58
CA GLU A 159 -9.09 3.97 4.73
C GLU A 159 -9.67 3.55 6.08
N GLY A 160 -9.41 2.29 6.49
CA GLY A 160 -9.80 1.77 7.79
C GLY A 160 -9.28 2.64 8.93
N ILE A 161 -8.00 2.99 8.91
CA ILE A 161 -7.35 3.85 9.90
C ILE A 161 -7.97 5.26 9.90
N SER A 162 -8.26 5.83 8.74
CA SER A 162 -8.91 7.14 8.62
C SER A 162 -10.30 7.12 9.27
N TYR A 163 -11.10 6.10 8.95
CA TYR A 163 -12.43 5.95 9.53
C TYR A 163 -12.37 5.75 11.05
N GLU A 164 -11.40 4.99 11.58
CA GLU A 164 -11.19 4.87 13.03
C GLU A 164 -10.91 6.23 13.69
N LYS A 165 -10.00 7.04 13.11
CA LYS A 165 -9.67 8.37 13.63
C LYS A 165 -10.88 9.30 13.64
N LYS A 166 -11.81 9.12 12.71
CA LYS A 166 -13.09 9.84 12.62
C LYS A 166 -14.19 9.26 13.50
N GLY A 167 -13.93 8.17 14.23
CA GLY A 167 -14.93 7.45 15.03
C GLY A 167 -15.96 6.67 14.21
N GLN A 168 -15.74 6.49 12.91
CA GLN A 168 -16.63 5.79 11.98
C GLN A 168 -16.33 4.28 11.96
N PHE A 169 -16.42 3.63 13.13
CA PHE A 169 -15.93 2.26 13.35
C PHE A 169 -16.54 1.21 12.41
N ALA A 170 -17.82 1.33 12.06
CA ALA A 170 -18.46 0.38 11.15
C ALA A 170 -17.88 0.44 9.72
N LYS A 171 -17.58 1.66 9.23
CA LYS A 171 -16.91 1.84 7.94
C LYS A 171 -15.46 1.35 8.00
N ALA A 172 -14.77 1.61 9.11
CA ALA A 172 -13.41 1.11 9.32
C ALA A 172 -13.35 -0.42 9.20
N ILE A 173 -14.27 -1.14 9.87
CA ILE A 173 -14.38 -2.60 9.75
C ILE A 173 -14.57 -3.01 8.29
N GLY A 174 -15.47 -2.36 7.54
CA GLY A 174 -15.70 -2.66 6.13
C GLY A 174 -14.44 -2.51 5.26
N SER A 175 -13.69 -1.42 5.44
CA SER A 175 -12.42 -1.22 4.74
C SER A 175 -11.38 -2.27 5.13
N TYR A 176 -11.22 -2.56 6.42
CA TYR A 176 -10.31 -3.61 6.89
C TYR A 176 -10.65 -5.02 6.38
N GLU A 177 -11.93 -5.38 6.36
CA GLU A 177 -12.37 -6.65 5.78
C GLU A 177 -12.09 -6.71 4.27
N SER A 178 -12.20 -5.57 3.58
CA SER A 178 -11.87 -5.47 2.16
C SER A 178 -10.36 -5.63 1.92
N ALA A 179 -9.52 -5.09 2.80
CA ALA A 179 -8.08 -5.36 2.80
C ALA A 179 -7.79 -6.87 2.95
N LEU A 180 -8.41 -7.52 3.95
CA LEU A 180 -8.23 -8.97 4.18
C LEU A 180 -8.75 -9.82 3.02
N LYS A 181 -9.80 -9.39 2.31
CA LYS A 181 -10.30 -10.08 1.11
C LYS A 181 -9.34 -9.95 -0.07
N THR A 182 -8.74 -8.77 -0.23
CA THR A 182 -7.82 -8.44 -1.33
C THR A 182 -6.49 -9.17 -1.16
N ASP A 183 -5.89 -9.10 0.03
CA ASP A 183 -4.68 -9.85 0.37
C ASP A 183 -4.76 -10.42 1.79
N LYS A 184 -5.13 -11.70 1.85
CA LYS A 184 -5.25 -12.48 3.10
C LYS A 184 -3.91 -12.69 3.82
N LYS A 185 -2.77 -12.45 3.18
CA LYS A 185 -1.44 -12.68 3.79
C LYS A 185 -0.55 -11.46 3.70
N ASN A 186 -1.14 -10.28 3.56
CA ASN A 186 -0.45 -9.02 3.72
C ASN A 186 0.28 -9.04 5.08
N TYR A 187 1.52 -8.54 5.14
CA TYR A 187 2.30 -8.46 6.38
C TYR A 187 1.62 -7.61 7.48
N LEU A 188 0.60 -6.82 7.14
CA LEU A 188 -0.23 -6.05 8.06
C LEU A 188 -1.51 -6.79 8.51
N SER A 189 -1.75 -8.02 8.04
CA SER A 189 -3.03 -8.72 8.30
C SER A 189 -3.31 -8.95 9.78
N ASP A 190 -2.29 -9.12 10.61
CA ASP A 190 -2.44 -9.26 12.06
C ASP A 190 -2.90 -7.95 12.72
N TYR A 191 -2.34 -6.81 12.29
CA TYR A 191 -2.81 -5.48 12.64
C TYR A 191 -4.25 -5.25 12.16
N VAL A 192 -4.60 -5.68 10.95
CA VAL A 192 -5.96 -5.51 10.43
C VAL A 192 -6.98 -6.29 11.27
N LEU A 193 -6.68 -7.55 11.61
CA LEU A 193 -7.57 -8.35 12.45
C LEU A 193 -7.70 -7.78 13.86
N ILE A 194 -6.63 -7.26 14.48
CA ILE A 194 -6.71 -6.64 15.79
C ILE A 194 -7.57 -5.37 15.76
N SER A 195 -7.47 -4.58 14.69
CA SER A 195 -8.29 -3.37 14.50
C SER A 195 -9.76 -3.71 14.26
N VAL A 196 -10.06 -4.74 13.45
CA VAL A 196 -11.43 -5.25 13.27
C VAL A 196 -12.01 -5.67 14.62
N ALA A 197 -11.29 -6.48 15.39
CA ALA A 197 -11.74 -6.97 16.68
C ALA A 197 -12.05 -5.83 17.67
N ARG A 198 -11.15 -4.85 17.77
CA ARG A 198 -11.32 -3.66 18.63
C ARG A 198 -12.51 -2.82 18.20
N ASN A 199 -12.71 -2.60 16.91
CA ASN A 199 -13.83 -1.81 16.41
C ASN A 199 -15.16 -2.51 16.65
N LYS A 200 -15.21 -3.84 16.50
CA LYS A 200 -16.39 -4.64 16.84
C LYS A 200 -16.73 -4.53 18.32
N GLU A 201 -15.72 -4.59 19.19
CA GLU A 201 -15.92 -4.36 20.63
C GLU A 201 -16.49 -2.97 20.93
N ILE A 202 -15.97 -1.91 20.30
CA ILE A 202 -16.48 -0.54 20.46
C ILE A 202 -17.95 -0.44 20.02
N LEU A 203 -18.33 -1.18 18.98
CA LEU A 203 -19.70 -1.27 18.50
C LEU A 203 -20.56 -2.26 19.31
N ASN A 204 -20.03 -2.82 20.40
CA ASN A 204 -20.67 -3.79 21.27
C ASN A 204 -21.06 -5.11 20.57
N ASP A 205 -20.41 -5.44 19.45
CA ASP A 205 -20.43 -6.76 18.82
C ASP A 205 -19.37 -7.65 19.48
N ILE A 206 -19.68 -8.11 20.69
CA ILE A 206 -18.74 -8.87 21.52
C ILE A 206 -18.44 -10.24 20.92
N GLU A 207 -19.44 -10.93 20.35
CA GLU A 207 -19.23 -12.18 19.63
C GLU A 207 -18.24 -11.99 18.48
N GLY A 208 -18.51 -11.03 17.58
CA GLY A 208 -17.67 -10.80 16.41
C GLY A 208 -16.28 -10.30 16.78
N ALA A 209 -16.13 -9.57 17.90
CA ALA A 209 -14.83 -9.16 18.42
C ALA A 209 -13.99 -10.37 18.86
N VAL A 210 -14.59 -11.30 19.63
CA VAL A 210 -13.92 -12.53 20.07
C VAL A 210 -13.51 -13.38 18.87
N GLU A 211 -14.38 -13.55 17.88
CA GLU A 211 -14.07 -14.29 16.64
C GLU A 211 -12.85 -13.69 15.92
N ALA A 212 -12.81 -12.37 15.74
CA ALA A 212 -11.69 -11.70 15.06
C ALA A 212 -10.39 -11.78 15.87
N TYR A 213 -10.43 -11.68 17.20
CA TYR A 213 -9.26 -11.90 18.05
C TYR A 213 -8.75 -13.34 17.96
N GLN A 214 -9.65 -14.32 17.92
CA GLN A 214 -9.26 -15.73 17.79
C GLN A 214 -8.67 -16.01 16.41
N GLU A 215 -9.28 -15.49 15.34
CA GLU A 215 -8.75 -15.62 13.98
C GLU A 215 -7.33 -15.05 13.87
N MET A 216 -7.07 -13.92 14.54
CA MET A 216 -5.74 -13.33 14.62
C MET A 216 -4.73 -14.28 15.27
N LEU A 217 -5.08 -14.87 16.42
CA LEU A 217 -4.22 -15.82 17.14
C LEU A 217 -3.96 -17.08 16.33
N ASP A 218 -4.97 -17.57 15.62
CA ASP A 218 -4.89 -18.78 14.80
C ASP A 218 -4.00 -18.56 13.56
N ARG A 219 -4.16 -17.41 12.89
CA ARG A 219 -3.39 -17.09 11.67
C ARG A 219 -1.99 -16.59 11.98
N PHE A 220 -1.80 -15.90 13.10
CA PHE A 220 -0.57 -15.19 13.46
C PHE A 220 -0.15 -15.46 14.91
N PRO A 221 0.13 -16.73 15.28
CA PRO A 221 0.41 -17.13 16.66
C PRO A 221 1.66 -16.48 17.27
N LEU A 222 2.54 -15.91 16.43
CA LEU A 222 3.77 -15.23 16.85
C LEU A 222 3.68 -13.70 16.72
N SER A 223 2.50 -13.13 16.45
CA SER A 223 2.33 -11.68 16.35
C SER A 223 2.63 -11.01 17.69
N SER A 224 3.21 -9.80 17.63
CA SER A 224 3.44 -8.96 18.81
C SER A 224 2.14 -8.58 19.54
N TRP A 225 1.00 -8.64 18.83
CA TRP A 225 -0.33 -8.41 19.36
C TRP A 225 -0.95 -9.65 20.04
N GLY A 226 -0.28 -10.81 20.00
CA GLY A 226 -0.85 -12.09 20.45
C GLY A 226 -1.25 -12.09 21.93
N ASN A 227 -0.38 -11.62 22.83
CA ASN A 227 -0.71 -11.53 24.26
C ASN A 227 -1.91 -10.61 24.53
N PHE A 228 -2.03 -9.53 23.76
CA PHE A 228 -3.17 -8.63 23.85
C PHE A 228 -4.45 -9.32 23.39
N ALA A 229 -4.45 -9.94 22.21
CA ALA A 229 -5.59 -10.68 21.68
C ALA A 229 -6.05 -11.80 22.63
N MET A 230 -5.11 -12.58 23.17
CA MET A 230 -5.43 -13.66 24.11
C MET A 230 -6.07 -13.13 25.40
N GLY A 231 -5.55 -12.02 25.95
CA GLY A 231 -6.15 -11.35 27.10
C GLY A 231 -7.59 -10.88 26.80
N LYS A 232 -7.82 -10.33 25.61
CA LYS A 232 -9.15 -9.90 25.18
C LYS A 232 -10.13 -11.07 25.02
N VAL A 233 -9.72 -12.17 24.40
CA VAL A 233 -10.55 -13.38 24.28
C VAL A 233 -10.94 -13.89 25.67
N TYR A 234 -9.98 -14.01 26.60
CA TYR A 234 -10.27 -14.46 27.96
C TYR A 234 -11.26 -13.55 28.69
N LEU A 235 -11.06 -12.23 28.63
CA LEU A 235 -11.92 -11.26 29.31
C LEU A 235 -13.34 -11.24 28.74
N LEU A 236 -13.47 -11.20 27.41
CA LEU A 236 -14.77 -11.04 26.74
C LEU A 236 -15.62 -12.32 26.77
N THR A 237 -14.99 -13.49 26.88
CA THR A 237 -15.70 -14.77 27.00
C THR A 237 -16.19 -15.06 28.42
N GLN A 238 -15.52 -14.51 29.45
CA GLN A 238 -15.94 -14.67 30.85
C GLN A 238 -16.92 -13.60 31.34
N SER A 239 -17.11 -12.50 30.60
CA SER A 239 -18.12 -11.49 30.90
C SER A 239 -19.55 -11.85 30.45
N LYS A 240 -19.75 -13.06 29.91
CA LYS A 240 -21.06 -13.64 29.57
C LYS A 240 -21.65 -14.40 30.75
#